data_AF-A0A0D8LB42-F1
#
_entry.id   AF-A0A0D8LB42-F1
#
_cell.length_a   1.000
_cell.length_b   1.000
_cell.length_c   1.000
_cell.angle_alpha   90.00
_cell.angle_beta   90.00
_cell.angle_gamma   90.00
#
_symmetry.space_group_name_H-M   'P 1'
#
loop_
_entity.id
_entity.type
_entity.pdbx_description
1 polymer ?
#
loop_
_entity_poly.entity_id
_entity_poly.type
_entity_poly.pdbx_seq_one_letter_code
_entity_poly.pdbx_strand_id
1 'polypeptide(L)'
;MKQKYVYQSPENYAEKVNDDDGIKQLSITSMIEELLREMDQDGHDVSGPMTELVALKNYVTHTEKQKETVRTGLEYVLSTLKK
;
A
#
# COMPACT_ATOMS: atom_id res chain seq x y z
N MET A 1 1.61 25.40 -20.90
CA MET A 1 1.77 25.17 -19.44
C MET A 1 2.97 24.27 -19.23
N LYS A 2 3.89 24.59 -18.32
CA LYS A 2 4.91 23.61 -17.87
C LYS A 2 4.22 22.62 -16.92
N GLN A 3 4.48 21.33 -17.09
CA GLN A 3 3.99 20.31 -16.17
C GLN A 3 4.67 20.51 -14.81
N LYS A 4 3.89 20.79 -13.76
CA LYS A 4 4.39 21.09 -12.41
C LYS A 4 4.73 19.82 -11.64
N TYR A 5 3.81 18.85 -11.63
CA TYR A 5 3.98 17.55 -10.98
C TYR A 5 4.50 16.51 -11.98
N VAL A 6 5.65 15.91 -11.68
CA VAL A 6 6.29 14.89 -12.54
C VAL A 6 6.52 13.62 -11.75
N TYR A 7 5.57 12.68 -11.87
CA TYR A 7 5.60 11.36 -11.25
C TYR A 7 5.52 10.30 -12.36
N GLN A 8 6.66 9.94 -12.94
CA GLN A 8 6.70 8.95 -14.01
C GLN A 8 6.80 7.54 -13.42
N SER A 9 5.92 6.65 -13.89
CA SER A 9 6.03 5.23 -13.57
C SER A 9 7.37 4.69 -14.10
N PRO A 10 8.18 4.04 -13.26
CA PRO A 10 9.36 3.30 -13.71
C PRO A 10 8.99 2.28 -14.80
N GLU A 11 9.98 1.87 -15.60
CA GLU A 11 9.81 0.77 -16.55
C GLU A 11 9.44 -0.52 -15.81
N ASN A 12 8.46 -1.25 -16.36
CA ASN A 12 7.87 -2.46 -15.79
C ASN A 12 7.39 -2.30 -14.34
N TYR A 13 6.93 -1.10 -13.96
CA TYR A 13 6.54 -0.82 -12.57
C TYR A 13 5.45 -1.76 -12.06
N ALA A 14 4.45 -2.08 -12.88
CA ALA A 14 3.39 -3.02 -12.52
C ALA A 14 3.97 -4.38 -12.10
N GLU A 15 4.97 -4.90 -12.81
CA GLU A 15 5.62 -6.16 -12.46
C GLU A 15 6.40 -6.07 -11.14
N LYS A 16 6.96 -4.89 -10.83
CA LYS A 16 7.71 -4.64 -9.59
C LYS A 16 6.84 -4.42 -8.36
N VAL A 17 5.58 -3.99 -8.54
CA VAL A 17 4.69 -3.67 -7.42
C VAL A 17 3.56 -4.67 -7.22
N ASN A 18 3.28 -5.53 -8.20
CA ASN A 18 2.22 -6.54 -8.13
C ASN A 18 2.69 -7.86 -7.49
N ASP A 19 3.54 -7.77 -6.47
CA ASP A 19 3.86 -8.85 -5.55
C ASP A 19 3.62 -8.41 -4.09
N ASP A 20 3.68 -9.35 -3.14
CA ASP A 20 3.36 -9.07 -1.74
C ASP A 20 4.30 -8.00 -1.14
N ASP A 21 5.59 -8.00 -1.51
CA ASP A 21 6.59 -7.05 -1.03
C ASP A 21 6.38 -5.66 -1.63
N GLY A 22 6.04 -5.59 -2.92
CA GLY A 22 5.72 -4.38 -3.65
C GLY A 22 4.46 -3.70 -3.14
N ILE A 23 3.39 -4.47 -2.93
CA ILE A 23 2.13 -3.98 -2.32
C ILE A 23 2.40 -3.46 -0.91
N LYS A 24 3.19 -4.20 -0.11
CA LYS A 24 3.59 -3.76 1.23
C LYS A 24 4.40 -2.47 1.17
N GLN A 25 5.34 -2.34 0.24
CA GLN A 25 6.13 -1.13 0.09
C GLN A 25 5.26 0.07 -0.29
N LEU A 26 4.29 -0.09 -1.19
CA LEU A 26 3.30 0.94 -1.53
C LEU A 26 2.47 1.39 -0.31
N SER A 27 2.20 0.47 0.63
CA SER A 27 1.52 0.80 1.88
C SER A 27 2.38 1.59 2.88
N ILE A 28 3.70 1.66 2.69
CA ILE A 28 4.61 2.45 3.50
C ILE A 28 4.84 3.80 2.82
N THR A 29 5.31 3.77 1.57
CA THR A 29 5.64 4.95 0.75
C THR A 29 5.16 4.76 -0.68
N SER A 30 4.54 5.77 -1.28
CA SER A 30 4.11 5.69 -2.67
C SER A 30 4.20 7.04 -3.37
N MET A 31 4.45 7.01 -4.69
CA MET A 31 4.48 8.22 -5.52
C MET A 31 3.16 8.99 -5.48
N ILE A 32 2.03 8.30 -5.28
CA ILE A 32 0.72 8.95 -5.12
C ILE A 32 0.64 9.74 -3.81
N GLU A 33 1.21 9.23 -2.71
CA GLU A 33 1.25 9.95 -1.44
C GLU A 33 2.11 11.20 -1.54
N GLU A 34 3.28 11.09 -2.17
CA GLU A 34 4.19 12.22 -2.41
C GLU A 34 3.51 13.29 -3.26
N LEU A 35 2.86 12.90 -4.37
CA LEU A 35 2.08 13.81 -5.21
C LEU A 35 1.00 14.55 -4.42
N LEU A 36 0.21 13.84 -3.62
CA LEU A 36 -0.87 14.46 -2.85
C LEU A 36 -0.30 15.43 -1.80
N ARG A 37 0.84 15.11 -1.17
CA ARG A 37 1.52 16.01 -0.23
C ARG A 37 2.06 17.26 -0.90
N GLU A 38 2.64 17.12 -2.09
CA GLU A 38 3.11 18.26 -2.87
C GLU A 38 1.94 19.18 -3.29
N MET A 39 0.83 18.58 -3.73
CA MET A 39 -0.39 19.32 -4.06
C MET A 39 -0.99 20.05 -2.85
N ASP A 40 -0.98 19.45 -1.67
CA ASP A 40 -1.42 20.07 -0.41
C ASP A 40 -0.54 21.29 -0.07
N GLN A 41 0.79 21.14 -0.18
CA GLN A 41 1.75 22.24 0.05
C GLN A 41 1.55 23.40 -0.92
N ASP A 42 1.11 23.10 -2.14
CA ASP A 42 0.78 24.07 -3.17
C ASP A 42 -0.61 24.73 -3.00
N GLY A 43 -1.35 24.35 -1.95
CA GLY A 43 -2.64 24.93 -1.59
C GLY A 43 -3.84 24.28 -2.28
N HIS A 44 -3.68 23.09 -2.86
CA HIS A 44 -4.80 22.32 -3.39
C HIS A 44 -5.48 21.50 -2.28
N ASP A 45 -6.82 21.46 -2.28
CA ASP A 45 -7.55 20.55 -1.41
C ASP A 45 -7.40 19.11 -1.91
N VAL A 46 -6.63 18.31 -1.16
CA VAL A 46 -6.41 16.89 -1.39
C VAL A 46 -7.03 16.01 -0.30
N SER A 47 -7.90 16.57 0.55
CA SER A 47 -8.46 15.86 1.72
C SER A 47 -9.17 14.56 1.33
N GLY A 48 -9.98 14.58 0.26
CA GLY A 48 -10.65 13.41 -0.29
C GLY A 48 -9.66 12.32 -0.74
N PRO A 49 -8.82 12.59 -1.76
CA PRO A 49 -7.83 11.63 -2.25
C PRO A 49 -6.88 11.09 -1.16
N MET A 50 -6.46 11.94 -0.22
CA MET A 50 -5.61 11.51 0.90
C MET A 50 -6.36 10.55 1.83
N THR A 51 -7.64 10.81 2.11
CA THR A 51 -8.49 9.91 2.92
C THR A 51 -8.65 8.55 2.24
N GLU A 52 -8.90 8.53 0.93
CA GLU A 52 -9.01 7.29 0.15
C GLU A 52 -7.69 6.51 0.14
N LEU A 53 -6.56 7.20 -0.03
CA LEU A 53 -5.24 6.56 0.02
C LEU A 53 -4.96 5.95 1.39
N VAL A 54 -5.26 6.67 2.48
CA VAL A 54 -5.13 6.14 3.85
C VAL A 54 -6.00 4.90 4.05
N ALA A 55 -7.23 4.90 3.52
CA ALA A 55 -8.10 3.72 3.59
C ALA A 55 -7.49 2.49 2.88
N LEU A 56 -6.89 2.68 1.69
CA LEU A 56 -6.19 1.61 0.96
C LEU A 56 -4.97 1.09 1.73
N LYS A 57 -4.13 1.99 2.28
CA LYS A 57 -2.96 1.59 3.09
C LYS A 57 -3.38 0.79 4.34
N ASN A 58 -4.46 1.21 4.98
CA ASN A 58 -5.02 0.51 6.13
C ASN A 58 -5.57 -0.87 5.76
N TYR A 59 -6.24 -0.98 4.62
CA TYR A 59 -6.75 -2.26 4.11
C TYR A 59 -5.62 -3.28 3.88
N VAL A 60 -4.53 -2.86 3.22
CA VAL A 60 -3.35 -3.72 3.01
C VAL A 60 -2.76 -4.17 4.35
N THR A 61 -2.50 -3.22 5.25
CA THR A 61 -1.91 -3.51 6.56
C THR A 61 -2.78 -4.48 7.38
N HIS A 62 -4.09 -4.29 7.36
CA HIS A 62 -5.02 -5.14 8.08
C HIS A 62 -5.11 -6.54 7.48
N THR A 63 -5.15 -6.64 6.16
CA THR A 63 -5.21 -7.90 5.42
C THR A 63 -3.98 -8.76 5.71
N GLU A 64 -2.79 -8.18 5.69
CA GLU A 64 -1.55 -8.92 6.01
C GLU A 64 -1.54 -9.44 7.44
N LYS A 65 -1.99 -8.63 8.40
CA LYS A 65 -2.13 -9.07 9.81
C LYS A 65 -3.15 -10.21 9.97
N GLN A 66 -4.26 -10.16 9.22
CA GLN A 66 -5.25 -11.22 9.24
C GLN A 66 -4.72 -12.52 8.63
N LYS A 67 -4.01 -12.45 7.49
CA LYS A 67 -3.35 -13.60 6.88
C LYS A 67 -2.36 -14.27 7.84
N GLU A 68 -1.55 -13.48 8.54
CA GLU A 68 -0.62 -13.96 9.57
C GLU A 68 -1.36 -14.73 10.67
N THR A 69 -2.47 -14.17 11.16
CA THR A 69 -3.29 -14.79 12.21
C THR A 69 -3.89 -16.12 11.75
N VAL A 70 -4.41 -16.17 10.52
CA VAL A 70 -4.94 -17.39 9.91
C VAL A 70 -3.85 -18.44 9.76
N ARG A 71 -2.66 -18.05 9.27
CA ARG A 71 -1.50 -18.95 9.12
C ARG A 71 -1.13 -19.60 10.45
N THR A 72 -0.93 -18.80 11.50
CA THR A 72 -0.61 -19.31 12.84
C THR A 72 -1.68 -20.25 13.38
N GLY A 73 -2.96 -19.94 13.15
CA GLY A 73 -4.07 -20.83 13.53
C GLY A 73 -4.03 -22.18 12.80
N LEU A 74 -3.74 -22.18 11.49
CA LEU A 74 -3.59 -23.39 10.70
C LEU A 74 -2.37 -24.22 11.14
N GLU A 75 -1.25 -23.57 11.44
CA GLU A 75 -0.04 -24.22 11.96
C GLU A 75 -0.32 -24.94 13.28
N TYR A 76 -1.08 -24.29 14.18
CA TYR A 76 -1.50 -24.90 15.44
C TYR A 76 -2.37 -26.16 15.22
N VAL A 77 -3.39 -26.07 14.36
CA VAL A 77 -4.25 -27.21 14.03
C VAL A 77 -3.43 -28.37 13.45
N LEU A 78 -2.53 -28.08 12.50
CA LEU A 78 -1.65 -29.08 11.89
C LEU A 78 -0.73 -29.73 12.93
N SER A 79 -0.17 -28.94 13.85
CA SER A 79 0.67 -29.45 14.93
C SER A 79 -0.09 -30.38 15.88
N THR A 80 -1.39 -30.12 16.09
CA THR A 80 -2.25 -30.93 16.95
C THR A 80 -2.63 -32.24 16.29
N LEU A 81 -2.89 -32.24 14.97
CA LEU A 81 -3.21 -33.44 14.20
C LEU A 81 -2.02 -34.41 14.03
N LYS A 82 -0.79 -33.91 14.14
CA LYS A 82 0.45 -34.71 14.05
C LYS A 82 0.90 -35.31 15.39
N LYS A 83 0.20 -35.00 16.48
CA LYS A 83 0.41 -35.64 17.79
C LYS A 83 -0.36 -36.94 17.87
#